data_AF-A0AAE3K587-F1
#
_entry.id   AF-A0AAE3K587-F1
#
_cell.length_a   1.000
_cell.length_b   1.000
_cell.length_c   1.000
_cell.angle_alpha   90.00
_cell.angle_beta   90.00
_cell.angle_gamma   90.00
#
_symmetry.space_group_name_H-M   'P 1'
#
loop_
_entity.id
_entity.type
_entity.pdbx_description
1 polymer ?
#
loop_
_entity_poly.entity_id
_entity_poly.type
_entity_poly.pdbx_seq_one_letter_code
_entity_poly.pdbx_strand_id
1 'polypeptide(L)'
;MADEPEELEDISGVGASKAEALEEAGIESVEDVRAASQDDLSDVDGIGNALAARIKADVGDLEVDEEADAEAEIEDEDVDEEAEEDVETELQPRGLADKTPDLSDDEARLIAERRSASKPAFRAQDYHKKKRIPENWREPRGALSKQRRGIKGKGATVEAGYRTPKPVRGKHPSGFEEVRVHNTDDLEGVDGDREAVRIASTVGARKRERIEELAEEQGVRVLNPTYVEVEVDQ
;
A
#
# COMPACT_ATOMS: atom_id res chain seq x y z
N MET A 1 -36.03 6.02 39.45
CA MET A 1 -36.35 4.65 39.90
C MET A 1 -36.48 3.89 38.61
N ALA A 2 -35.53 3.02 38.28
CA ALA A 2 -35.79 2.04 37.24
C ALA A 2 -36.75 1.04 37.89
N ASP A 3 -37.92 0.82 37.29
CA ASP A 3 -38.79 -0.30 37.66
C ASP A 3 -37.97 -1.58 37.44
N GLU A 4 -37.77 -2.36 38.50
CA GLU A 4 -37.23 -3.71 38.35
C GLU A 4 -38.26 -4.54 37.57
N PRO A 5 -37.84 -5.35 36.58
CA PRO A 5 -38.79 -6.18 35.85
C PRO A 5 -39.47 -7.17 36.82
N GLU A 6 -40.81 -7.16 36.85
CA GLU A 6 -41.59 -8.08 37.69
C GLU A 6 -41.97 -9.35 36.90
N GLU A 7 -42.12 -9.24 35.58
CA GLU A 7 -42.47 -10.34 34.68
C GLU A 7 -41.35 -10.61 33.66
N LEU A 8 -41.26 -11.84 33.13
CA LEU A 8 -40.24 -12.21 32.13
C LEU A 8 -40.31 -11.36 30.85
N GLU A 9 -41.51 -10.90 30.49
CA GLU A 9 -41.73 -10.03 29.33
C GLU A 9 -41.25 -8.59 29.53
N ASP A 10 -41.04 -8.16 30.77
CA ASP A 10 -40.50 -6.82 31.07
C ASP A 10 -38.99 -6.73 30.80
N ILE A 11 -38.32 -7.88 30.65
CA ILE A 11 -36.88 -7.95 30.39
C ILE A 11 -36.59 -7.52 28.94
N SER A 12 -35.61 -6.62 28.79
CA SER A 12 -35.23 -6.05 27.51
C SER A 12 -34.86 -7.12 26.45
N GLY A 13 -35.76 -7.34 25.49
CA GLY A 13 -35.53 -8.26 24.36
C GLY A 13 -36.12 -9.65 24.54
N VAL A 14 -36.76 -9.91 25.68
CA VAL A 14 -37.69 -11.03 25.90
C VAL A 14 -39.08 -10.53 25.49
N GLY A 15 -39.80 -11.33 24.70
CA GLY A 15 -41.21 -11.10 24.40
C GLY A 15 -41.95 -12.41 24.59
N ALA A 16 -43.28 -12.42 24.47
CA ALA A 16 -44.14 -13.58 24.79
C ALA A 16 -43.60 -14.95 24.29
N SER A 17 -43.11 -15.03 23.05
CA SER A 17 -42.58 -16.30 22.51
C SER A 17 -41.29 -16.79 23.19
N LYS A 18 -40.46 -15.86 23.69
CA LYS A 18 -39.21 -16.18 24.39
C LYS A 18 -39.44 -16.35 25.89
N ALA A 19 -40.43 -15.65 26.45
CA ALA A 19 -40.90 -15.90 27.81
C ALA A 19 -41.44 -17.33 27.90
N GLU A 20 -42.27 -17.77 26.94
CA GLU A 20 -42.75 -19.14 26.84
C GLU A 20 -41.60 -20.17 26.71
N ALA A 21 -40.55 -19.84 25.95
CA ALA A 21 -39.37 -20.71 25.82
C ALA A 21 -38.56 -20.81 27.13
N LEU A 22 -38.47 -19.72 27.90
CA LEU A 22 -37.85 -19.72 29.23
C LEU A 22 -38.69 -20.54 30.22
N GLU A 23 -40.01 -20.41 30.20
CA GLU A 23 -40.92 -21.21 31.02
C GLU A 23 -40.82 -22.72 30.69
N GLU A 24 -40.75 -23.08 29.40
CA GLU A 24 -40.57 -24.48 28.97
C GLU A 24 -39.21 -25.04 29.42
N ALA A 25 -38.19 -24.19 29.51
CA ALA A 25 -36.88 -24.52 30.07
C ALA A 25 -36.86 -24.54 31.61
N GLY A 26 -37.98 -24.24 32.28
CA GLY A 26 -38.11 -24.25 33.74
C GLY A 26 -37.65 -22.95 34.43
N ILE A 27 -37.49 -21.87 33.67
CA ILE A 27 -37.15 -20.53 34.15
C ILE A 27 -38.43 -19.69 34.11
N GLU A 28 -39.22 -19.78 35.18
CA GLU A 28 -40.59 -19.26 35.23
C GLU A 28 -40.69 -17.85 35.81
N SER A 29 -39.61 -17.35 36.44
CA SER A 29 -39.59 -16.05 37.10
C SER A 29 -38.30 -15.26 36.85
N VAL A 30 -38.35 -13.94 37.10
CA VAL A 30 -37.18 -13.05 37.04
C VAL A 30 -36.11 -13.47 38.05
N GLU A 31 -36.51 -14.06 39.19
CA GLU A 31 -35.57 -14.63 40.16
C GLU A 31 -34.85 -15.87 39.61
N ASP A 32 -35.53 -16.69 38.81
CA ASP A 32 -34.91 -17.85 38.15
C ASP A 32 -33.92 -17.38 37.08
N VAL A 33 -34.22 -16.30 36.36
CA VAL A 33 -33.28 -15.67 35.41
C VAL A 33 -32.05 -15.10 36.13
N ARG A 34 -32.21 -14.58 37.36
CA ARG A 34 -31.08 -14.18 38.22
C ARG A 34 -30.24 -15.38 38.63
N ALA A 35 -30.86 -16.51 38.96
CA ALA A 35 -30.15 -17.70 39.42
C ALA A 35 -29.49 -18.52 38.28
N ALA A 36 -30.03 -18.44 37.06
CA ALA A 36 -29.49 -19.15 35.90
C ALA A 36 -28.16 -18.56 35.43
N SER A 37 -27.23 -19.41 34.98
CA SER A 37 -25.98 -18.94 34.37
C SER A 37 -26.23 -18.35 32.97
N GLN A 38 -25.28 -17.58 32.45
CA GLN A 38 -25.40 -17.05 31.10
C GLN A 38 -25.48 -18.17 30.05
N ASP A 39 -24.77 -19.27 30.28
CA ASP A 39 -24.77 -20.43 29.40
C ASP A 39 -26.14 -21.14 29.43
N ASP A 40 -26.73 -21.35 30.62
CA ASP A 40 -28.07 -21.94 30.77
C ASP A 40 -29.14 -21.12 30.03
N LEU A 41 -29.02 -19.80 30.05
CA LEU A 41 -29.92 -18.91 29.30
C LEU A 41 -29.67 -18.97 27.78
N SER A 42 -28.43 -19.24 27.35
CA SER A 42 -28.07 -19.33 25.94
C SER A 42 -28.45 -20.66 25.28
N ASP A 43 -28.66 -21.69 26.07
CA ASP A 43 -29.12 -23.00 25.60
C ASP A 43 -30.64 -23.03 25.32
N VAL A 44 -31.37 -22.00 25.75
CA VAL A 44 -32.82 -21.87 25.49
C VAL A 44 -33.07 -21.52 24.03
N ASP A 45 -33.99 -22.27 23.40
CA ASP A 45 -34.37 -22.08 22.01
C ASP A 45 -34.79 -20.64 21.70
N GLY A 46 -33.95 -19.95 20.93
CA GLY A 46 -34.19 -18.56 20.51
C GLY A 46 -33.49 -17.48 21.35
N ILE A 47 -32.71 -17.88 22.36
CA ILE A 47 -31.84 -16.99 23.15
C ILE A 47 -30.38 -17.35 22.86
N GLY A 48 -29.69 -16.56 22.04
CA GLY A 48 -28.24 -16.74 21.83
C GLY A 48 -27.40 -16.03 22.90
N ASN A 49 -26.09 -16.30 22.95
CA ASN A 49 -25.15 -15.74 23.95
C ASN A 49 -25.25 -14.21 24.10
N ALA A 50 -25.44 -13.49 22.99
CA ALA A 50 -25.57 -12.03 23.01
C ALA A 50 -26.88 -11.54 23.64
N LEU A 51 -27.97 -12.31 23.53
CA LEU A 51 -29.23 -11.99 24.19
C LEU A 51 -29.21 -12.43 25.66
N ALA A 52 -28.63 -13.59 25.96
CA ALA A 52 -28.44 -14.08 27.33
C ALA A 52 -27.66 -13.07 28.18
N ALA A 53 -26.53 -12.55 27.67
CA ALA A 53 -25.75 -11.51 28.34
C ALA A 53 -26.56 -10.22 28.57
N ARG A 54 -27.46 -9.87 27.65
CA ARG A 54 -28.32 -8.68 27.75
C ARG A 54 -29.43 -8.86 28.79
N ILE A 55 -30.08 -10.03 28.80
CA ILE A 55 -31.08 -10.43 29.79
C ILE A 55 -30.46 -10.37 31.19
N LYS A 56 -29.28 -10.97 31.35
CA LYS A 56 -28.56 -11.00 32.63
C LYS A 56 -28.16 -9.60 33.11
N ALA A 57 -27.69 -8.74 32.20
CA ALA A 57 -27.36 -7.34 32.51
C ALA A 57 -28.59 -6.49 32.88
N ASP A 58 -29.75 -6.76 32.28
CA ASP A 58 -31.01 -6.03 32.55
C ASP A 58 -31.62 -6.41 33.90
N VAL A 59 -31.50 -7.69 34.27
CA VAL A 59 -31.99 -8.22 35.55
C VAL A 59 -31.01 -7.94 36.71
N GLY A 60 -29.81 -7.42 36.39
CA GLY A 60 -28.88 -6.79 37.34
C GLY A 60 -27.83 -7.71 37.94
N ASP A 61 -27.63 -8.90 37.38
CA ASP A 61 -26.73 -9.91 37.94
C ASP A 61 -25.46 -10.04 37.11
N LEU A 62 -24.47 -9.20 37.39
CA LEU A 62 -23.11 -9.39 36.91
C LEU A 62 -22.35 -10.27 37.92
N GLU A 63 -22.70 -11.55 37.99
CA GLU A 63 -21.79 -12.55 38.57
C GLU A 63 -20.75 -12.89 37.49
N VAL A 64 -19.58 -12.26 37.62
CA VAL A 64 -18.37 -12.65 36.89
C VAL A 64 -17.75 -13.79 37.69
N ASP A 65 -18.23 -15.01 37.46
CA ASP A 65 -17.57 -16.21 38.00
C ASP A 65 -16.29 -16.47 37.20
N GLU A 66 -15.14 -16.19 37.82
CA GLU A 66 -13.78 -16.46 37.33
C GLU A 66 -13.39 -17.95 37.40
N GLU A 67 -14.35 -18.89 37.33
CA GLU A 67 -14.08 -20.32 37.59
C GLU A 67 -14.77 -21.24 36.58
N ALA A 68 -14.45 -21.07 35.29
CA ALA A 68 -14.66 -22.09 34.25
C ALA A 68 -13.41 -22.18 33.35
N ASP A 69 -12.25 -22.32 33.99
CA ASP A 69 -10.99 -22.69 33.35
C ASP A 69 -10.78 -24.20 33.59
N ALA A 70 -11.37 -25.04 32.73
CA ALA A 70 -11.00 -26.45 32.58
C ALA A 70 -11.61 -27.09 31.30
N GLU A 71 -10.71 -27.48 30.40
CA GLU A 71 -10.89 -28.42 29.27
C GLU A 71 -11.42 -27.88 27.93
N ALA A 72 -10.57 -27.09 27.27
CA ALA A 72 -10.33 -27.26 25.84
C ALA A 72 -8.81 -27.13 25.59
N GLU A 73 -8.15 -28.24 25.25
CA GLU A 73 -6.76 -28.23 24.78
C GLU A 73 -6.65 -27.32 23.54
N ILE A 74 -6.05 -26.15 23.74
CA ILE A 74 -5.28 -25.45 22.74
C ILE A 74 -3.87 -25.42 23.33
N GLU A 75 -2.90 -25.95 22.59
CA GLU A 75 -1.49 -25.75 22.90
C GLU A 75 -1.23 -24.24 22.90
N ASP A 76 -1.28 -23.60 24.08
CA ASP A 76 -0.63 -22.33 24.31
C ASP A 76 0.88 -22.61 24.25
N GLU A 77 1.42 -22.61 23.02
CA GLU A 77 2.81 -22.21 22.85
C GLU A 77 2.91 -20.82 23.49
N ASP A 78 3.66 -20.74 24.58
CA ASP A 78 4.17 -19.50 25.16
C ASP A 78 4.72 -18.62 24.02
N VAL A 79 3.87 -17.78 23.43
CA VAL A 79 4.32 -16.66 22.62
C VAL A 79 4.83 -15.68 23.66
N ASP A 80 6.13 -15.78 23.94
CA ASP A 80 6.91 -14.71 24.54
C ASP A 80 6.37 -13.39 23.98
N GLU A 81 5.67 -12.63 24.82
CA GLU A 81 5.62 -11.17 24.67
C GLU A 81 7.05 -10.69 24.93
N GLU A 82 7.97 -11.00 24.00
CA GLU A 82 9.17 -10.22 23.85
C GLU A 82 8.66 -8.80 23.67
N ALA A 83 8.95 -7.97 24.69
CA ALA A 83 8.75 -6.56 24.62
C ALA A 83 9.19 -6.08 23.23
N GLU A 84 8.28 -5.48 22.47
CA GLU A 84 8.63 -4.68 21.32
C GLU A 84 9.60 -3.61 21.85
N GLU A 85 10.90 -3.90 21.86
CA GLU A 85 11.91 -2.86 21.91
C GLU A 85 11.53 -1.95 20.75
N ASP A 86 11.29 -0.67 21.03
CA ASP A 86 11.09 0.37 20.01
C ASP A 86 12.39 0.47 19.18
N VAL A 87 12.64 -0.50 18.30
CA VAL A 87 13.75 -0.53 17.36
C VAL A 87 13.47 0.49 16.28
N GLU A 88 14.42 1.39 16.07
CA GLU A 88 14.30 2.45 15.07
C GLU A 88 14.27 1.81 13.68
N THR A 89 13.15 1.90 12.96
CA THR A 89 13.01 1.36 11.61
C THR A 89 13.19 2.44 10.54
N GLU A 90 13.87 2.11 9.44
CA GLU A 90 14.04 3.01 8.30
C GLU A 90 13.63 2.35 6.97
N LEU A 91 13.19 3.17 6.01
CA LEU A 91 12.83 2.71 4.67
C LEU A 91 14.06 2.58 3.77
N GLN A 92 14.44 1.35 3.43
CA GLN A 92 15.53 1.08 2.51
C GLN A 92 15.02 0.56 1.14
N PRO A 93 15.65 0.95 0.02
CA PRO A 93 15.31 0.41 -1.29
C PRO A 93 15.85 -1.02 -1.44
N ARG A 94 15.05 -1.92 -2.04
CA ARG A 94 15.53 -3.25 -2.44
C ARG A 94 16.59 -3.18 -3.56
N GLY A 95 17.51 -4.14 -3.56
CA GLY A 95 18.49 -4.35 -4.62
C GLY A 95 19.63 -3.33 -4.69
N LEU A 96 20.36 -3.34 -5.81
CA LEU A 96 21.58 -2.57 -6.02
C LEU A 96 21.32 -1.11 -6.42
N ALA A 97 20.66 -0.34 -5.54
CA ALA A 97 20.22 1.03 -5.80
C ALA A 97 21.36 2.00 -6.18
N ASP A 98 22.58 1.81 -5.66
CA ASP A 98 23.71 2.72 -5.88
C ASP A 98 24.68 2.26 -7.00
N LYS A 99 24.41 1.12 -7.65
CA LYS A 99 25.27 0.62 -8.73
C LYS A 99 25.40 1.66 -9.84
N THR A 100 26.61 1.85 -10.35
CA THR A 100 26.94 2.79 -11.43
C THR A 100 27.51 2.01 -12.62
N PRO A 101 27.22 2.40 -13.88
CA PRO A 101 27.67 1.64 -15.05
C PRO A 101 29.14 1.85 -15.36
N ASP A 102 29.72 0.88 -16.05
CA ASP A 102 31.04 0.97 -16.66
C ASP A 102 30.95 1.68 -18.02
N LEU A 103 31.35 2.95 -18.04
CA LEU A 103 31.30 3.82 -19.22
C LEU A 103 32.70 4.09 -19.77
N SER A 104 32.81 4.22 -21.10
CA SER A 104 34.04 4.74 -21.70
C SER A 104 34.24 6.23 -21.38
N ASP A 105 35.50 6.69 -21.38
CA ASP A 105 35.84 8.11 -21.12
C ASP A 105 35.08 9.07 -22.05
N ASP A 106 34.93 8.70 -23.32
CA ASP A 106 34.18 9.49 -24.31
C ASP A 106 32.68 9.53 -23.98
N GLU A 107 32.08 8.42 -23.56
CA GLU A 107 30.67 8.39 -23.16
C GLU A 107 30.42 9.20 -21.89
N ALA A 108 31.29 9.05 -20.88
CA ALA A 108 31.22 9.84 -19.65
C ALA A 108 31.31 11.34 -19.95
N ARG A 109 32.24 11.75 -20.83
CA ARG A 109 32.35 13.14 -21.30
C ARG A 109 31.08 13.61 -22.00
N LEU A 110 30.53 12.82 -22.93
CA LEU A 110 29.31 13.18 -23.67
C LEU A 110 28.06 13.24 -22.76
N ILE A 111 27.99 12.41 -21.71
CA ILE A 111 26.93 12.49 -20.70
C ILE A 111 27.05 13.79 -19.90
N ALA A 112 28.26 14.16 -19.50
CA ALA A 112 28.51 15.43 -18.81
C ALA A 112 28.15 16.63 -19.72
N GLU A 113 28.55 16.60 -20.99
CA GLU A 113 28.18 17.61 -21.99
C GLU A 113 26.65 17.73 -22.10
N ARG A 114 25.94 16.60 -22.24
CA ARG A 114 24.47 16.55 -22.28
C ARG A 114 23.82 17.16 -21.04
N ARG A 115 24.36 16.91 -19.84
CA ARG A 115 23.85 17.47 -18.58
C ARG A 115 24.08 18.97 -18.52
N SER A 116 25.20 19.46 -19.04
CA SER A 116 25.54 20.89 -19.04
C SER A 116 24.77 21.68 -20.10
N ALA A 117 24.50 21.08 -21.26
CA ALA A 117 23.78 21.69 -22.36
C ALA A 117 22.28 21.81 -22.02
N SER A 118 21.81 23.03 -21.74
CA SER A 118 20.39 23.28 -21.52
C SER A 118 19.59 23.14 -22.82
N LYS A 119 18.57 22.28 -22.79
CA LYS A 119 17.59 22.18 -23.87
C LYS A 119 16.39 23.09 -23.55
N PRO A 120 15.87 23.87 -24.51
CA PRO A 120 14.61 24.58 -24.32
C PRO A 120 13.48 23.61 -23.97
N ALA A 121 12.50 24.06 -23.19
CA ALA A 121 11.37 23.22 -22.78
C ALA A 121 10.47 22.76 -23.94
N PHE A 122 10.57 23.37 -25.12
CA PHE A 122 9.78 23.05 -26.32
C PHE A 122 8.28 22.93 -26.07
N ARG A 123 7.71 23.92 -25.38
CA ARG A 123 6.26 24.02 -25.17
C ARG A 123 5.56 24.67 -26.36
N ALA A 124 4.30 24.34 -26.60
CA ALA A 124 3.49 25.01 -27.64
C ALA A 124 3.49 26.54 -27.46
N GLN A 125 3.48 27.31 -28.57
CA GLN A 125 3.35 28.76 -28.47
C GLN A 125 2.09 29.16 -27.68
N ASP A 126 2.22 30.19 -26.83
CA ASP A 126 1.11 30.79 -26.09
C ASP A 126 0.33 29.82 -25.15
N TYR A 127 0.86 28.64 -24.84
CA TYR A 127 0.24 27.68 -23.90
C TYR A 127 -0.12 28.33 -22.54
N HIS A 128 0.81 29.13 -21.99
CA HIS A 128 0.63 29.84 -20.73
C HIS A 128 -0.46 30.92 -20.77
N LYS A 129 -0.89 31.37 -21.95
CA LYS A 129 -1.92 32.41 -22.08
C LYS A 129 -3.34 31.86 -22.05
N LYS A 130 -3.53 30.57 -22.36
CA LYS A 130 -4.87 29.96 -22.52
C LYS A 130 -4.86 28.54 -21.98
N LYS A 131 -5.65 28.28 -20.93
CA LYS A 131 -5.81 26.95 -20.31
C LYS A 131 -6.20 25.84 -21.29
N ARG A 132 -6.97 26.16 -22.34
CA ARG A 132 -7.36 25.20 -23.39
C ARG A 132 -6.21 24.75 -24.31
N ILE A 133 -5.07 25.44 -24.27
CA ILE A 133 -3.89 25.11 -25.07
C ILE A 133 -2.93 24.34 -24.16
N PRO A 134 -2.73 23.03 -24.39
CA PRO A 134 -1.80 22.25 -23.58
C PRO A 134 -0.33 22.61 -23.86
N GLU A 135 0.57 22.14 -22.99
CA GLU A 135 2.01 22.41 -23.12
C GLU A 135 2.67 21.65 -24.28
N ASN A 136 2.06 20.58 -24.77
CA ASN A 136 2.62 19.71 -25.79
C ASN A 136 3.00 20.46 -27.06
N TRP A 137 4.21 20.23 -27.56
CA TRP A 137 4.72 20.93 -28.75
C TRP A 137 3.76 20.81 -29.95
N ARG A 138 3.56 21.93 -30.63
CA ARG A 138 2.86 22.05 -31.90
C ARG A 138 3.62 23.05 -32.75
N GLU A 139 3.89 22.70 -34.01
CA GLU A 139 4.59 23.60 -34.92
C GLU A 139 3.75 24.88 -35.13
N PRO A 140 4.33 26.08 -34.90
CA PRO A 140 3.60 27.33 -35.07
C PRO A 140 3.36 27.60 -36.57
N ARG A 141 2.13 27.36 -37.05
CA ARG A 141 1.78 27.48 -38.49
C ARG A 141 1.42 28.89 -38.95
N GLY A 142 0.91 29.74 -38.05
CA GLY A 142 0.38 31.05 -38.42
C GLY A 142 1.41 31.93 -39.14
N ALA A 143 1.03 32.54 -40.27
CA ALA A 143 1.93 33.33 -41.11
C ALA A 143 2.65 34.45 -40.32
N LEU A 144 1.92 35.10 -39.41
CA LEU A 144 2.41 36.20 -38.57
C LEU A 144 2.87 35.75 -37.17
N SER A 145 2.93 34.44 -36.89
CA SER A 145 3.43 33.93 -35.60
C SER A 145 4.85 34.43 -35.35
N LYS A 146 5.05 34.98 -34.16
CA LYS A 146 6.32 35.56 -33.73
C LYS A 146 7.35 34.47 -33.43
N GLN A 147 6.90 33.32 -32.92
CA GLN A 147 7.75 32.14 -32.71
C GLN A 147 8.17 31.53 -34.05
N ARG A 148 7.23 31.34 -35.00
CA ARG A 148 7.53 30.84 -36.36
C ARG A 148 8.56 31.70 -37.08
N ARG A 149 8.47 33.03 -36.91
CA ARG A 149 9.41 34.00 -37.49
C ARG A 149 10.77 34.09 -36.76
N GLY A 150 10.99 33.29 -35.71
CA GLY A 150 12.26 33.26 -34.97
C GLY A 150 12.53 34.52 -34.14
N ILE A 151 11.50 35.25 -33.70
CA ILE A 151 11.70 36.46 -32.89
C ILE A 151 12.21 36.05 -31.50
N LYS A 152 13.39 36.57 -31.13
CA LYS A 152 14.01 36.34 -29.82
C LYS A 152 13.03 36.64 -28.68
N GLY A 153 12.97 35.74 -27.70
CA GLY A 153 12.06 35.83 -26.55
C GLY A 153 10.71 35.14 -26.74
N LYS A 154 10.40 34.56 -27.91
CA LYS A 154 9.18 33.76 -28.14
C LYS A 154 9.37 32.24 -27.99
N GLY A 155 10.53 31.83 -27.49
CA GLY A 155 10.92 30.43 -27.37
C GLY A 155 11.54 29.89 -28.66
N ALA A 156 12.41 28.90 -28.52
CA ALA A 156 13.01 28.19 -29.64
C ALA A 156 11.98 27.30 -30.34
N THR A 157 12.13 27.15 -31.66
CA THR A 157 11.37 26.18 -32.46
C THR A 157 12.13 24.86 -32.49
N VAL A 158 11.42 23.73 -32.54
CA VAL A 158 12.06 22.41 -32.61
C VAL A 158 12.83 22.28 -33.93
N GLU A 159 14.13 21.99 -33.82
CA GLU A 159 15.05 21.81 -34.94
C GLU A 159 15.99 20.63 -34.69
N ALA A 160 16.58 20.08 -35.76
CA ALA A 160 17.50 18.94 -35.66
C ALA A 160 18.79 19.24 -34.87
N GLY A 161 19.20 20.52 -34.81
CA GLY A 161 20.37 20.96 -34.06
C GLY A 161 20.26 20.79 -32.55
N TYR A 162 19.04 20.64 -32.00
CA TYR A 162 18.82 20.40 -30.57
C TYR A 162 18.88 18.92 -30.16
N ARG A 163 19.38 18.05 -31.05
CA ARG A 163 19.56 16.64 -30.74
C ARG A 163 20.75 16.45 -29.81
N THR A 164 20.60 15.55 -28.85
CA THR A 164 21.71 15.11 -28.00
C THR A 164 22.68 14.21 -28.79
N PRO A 165 23.94 14.10 -28.36
CA PRO A 165 24.93 13.26 -29.02
C PRO A 165 24.44 11.82 -29.15
N LYS A 166 24.69 11.18 -30.30
CA LYS A 166 24.13 9.87 -30.64
C LYS A 166 24.48 8.77 -29.62
N PRO A 167 25.72 8.64 -29.12
CA PRO A 167 26.09 7.56 -28.19
C PRO A 167 25.36 7.62 -26.84
N VAL A 168 24.98 8.81 -26.37
CA VAL A 168 24.41 9.02 -25.02
C VAL A 168 22.93 9.39 -25.05
N ARG A 169 22.32 9.34 -26.24
CA ARG A 169 20.91 9.69 -26.44
C ARG A 169 20.03 8.58 -25.88
N GLY A 170 19.21 8.92 -24.89
CA GLY A 170 18.27 7.97 -24.27
C GLY A 170 18.82 7.28 -23.03
N LYS A 171 20.13 7.37 -22.73
CA LYS A 171 20.71 6.85 -21.49
C LYS A 171 20.11 7.55 -20.26
N HIS A 172 19.88 6.81 -19.18
CA HIS A 172 19.46 7.34 -17.88
C HIS A 172 20.43 8.43 -17.40
N PRO A 173 20.04 9.37 -16.53
CA PRO A 173 20.98 10.32 -15.93
C PRO A 173 22.21 9.64 -15.33
N SER A 174 22.09 8.49 -14.66
CA SER A 174 23.25 7.73 -14.14
C SER A 174 24.17 7.17 -15.21
N GLY A 175 23.69 7.02 -16.46
CA GLY A 175 24.47 6.52 -17.59
C GLY A 175 24.05 5.14 -18.10
N PHE A 176 23.20 4.41 -17.37
CA PHE A 176 22.69 3.12 -17.83
C PHE A 176 21.80 3.27 -19.07
N GLU A 177 21.78 2.22 -19.88
CA GLU A 177 20.72 2.00 -20.87
C GLU A 177 19.51 1.35 -20.17
N GLU A 178 18.30 1.85 -20.45
CA GLU A 178 17.11 1.43 -19.73
C GLU A 178 16.43 0.26 -20.43
N VAL A 179 16.31 -0.88 -19.75
CA VAL A 179 15.57 -2.05 -20.23
C VAL A 179 14.22 -2.11 -19.51
N ARG A 180 13.13 -2.24 -20.26
CA ARG A 180 11.78 -2.29 -19.69
C ARG A 180 11.34 -3.72 -19.46
N VAL A 181 10.99 -4.06 -18.22
CA VAL A 181 10.72 -5.44 -17.78
C VAL A 181 9.28 -5.59 -17.27
N HIS A 182 8.66 -6.73 -17.59
CA HIS A 182 7.30 -7.12 -17.23
C HIS A 182 7.23 -8.39 -16.38
N ASN A 183 8.22 -9.26 -16.46
CA ASN A 183 8.29 -10.56 -15.79
C ASN A 183 9.76 -10.95 -15.54
N THR A 184 9.98 -12.08 -14.88
CA THR A 184 11.33 -12.58 -14.54
C THR A 184 12.13 -13.00 -15.77
N ASP A 185 11.47 -13.48 -16.82
CA ASP A 185 12.11 -13.95 -18.05
C ASP A 185 12.70 -12.79 -18.87
N ASP A 186 12.11 -11.59 -18.77
CA ASP A 186 12.64 -10.38 -19.42
C ASP A 186 13.98 -9.91 -18.82
N LEU A 187 14.42 -10.49 -17.69
CA LEU A 187 15.75 -10.23 -17.12
C LEU A 187 16.84 -11.03 -17.86
N GLU A 188 16.48 -12.07 -18.62
CA GLU A 188 17.43 -12.89 -19.33
C GLU A 188 18.19 -12.08 -20.40
N GLY A 189 19.52 -12.09 -20.31
CA GLY A 189 20.40 -11.41 -21.26
C GLY A 189 20.65 -9.92 -20.99
N VAL A 190 20.17 -9.38 -19.86
CA VAL A 190 20.46 -8.01 -19.42
C VAL A 190 21.88 -7.92 -18.86
N ASP A 191 22.69 -6.99 -19.38
CA ASP A 191 24.06 -6.73 -18.90
C ASP A 191 24.04 -5.71 -17.76
N GLY A 192 24.11 -6.17 -16.50
CA GLY A 192 24.02 -5.32 -15.33
C GLY A 192 25.11 -4.25 -15.19
N ASP A 193 26.19 -4.29 -15.98
CA ASP A 193 27.26 -3.29 -15.95
C ASP A 193 26.99 -2.12 -16.90
N ARG A 194 26.11 -2.30 -17.89
CA ARG A 194 25.74 -1.25 -18.87
C ARG A 194 24.26 -0.90 -18.89
N GLU A 195 23.42 -1.84 -18.49
CA GLU A 195 21.98 -1.75 -18.53
C GLU A 195 21.40 -1.73 -17.12
N ALA A 196 20.30 -1.00 -16.96
CA ALA A 196 19.49 -1.01 -15.74
C ALA A 196 18.04 -1.24 -16.10
N VAL A 197 17.34 -1.96 -15.23
CA VAL A 197 15.98 -2.39 -15.46
C VAL A 197 14.99 -1.37 -14.89
N ARG A 198 13.95 -1.05 -15.67
CA ARG A 198 12.75 -0.38 -15.18
C ARG A 198 11.57 -1.33 -15.26
N ILE A 199 11.06 -1.71 -14.10
CA ILE A 199 9.87 -2.56 -13.98
C ILE A 199 8.64 -1.75 -14.41
N ALA A 200 7.84 -2.29 -15.31
CA ALA A 200 6.60 -1.65 -15.75
C ALA A 200 5.63 -1.44 -14.57
N SER A 201 4.93 -0.30 -14.55
CA SER A 201 4.00 0.05 -13.47
C SER A 201 2.82 -0.90 -13.30
N THR A 202 2.46 -1.65 -14.36
CA THR A 202 1.37 -2.64 -14.33
C THR A 202 1.75 -3.93 -13.58
N VAL A 203 3.04 -4.14 -13.29
CA VAL A 203 3.51 -5.32 -12.55
C VAL A 203 3.15 -5.15 -11.07
N GLY A 204 2.34 -6.07 -10.53
CA GLY A 204 1.93 -6.04 -9.12
C GLY A 204 3.04 -6.50 -8.15
N ALA A 205 2.89 -6.16 -6.88
CA ALA A 205 3.89 -6.35 -5.82
C ALA A 205 4.48 -7.78 -5.76
N ARG A 206 3.63 -8.82 -5.76
CA ARG A 206 4.07 -10.23 -5.75
C ARG A 206 5.05 -10.58 -6.87
N LYS A 207 4.83 -10.04 -8.07
CA LYS A 207 5.73 -10.30 -9.22
C LYS A 207 6.94 -9.37 -9.16
N ARG A 208 6.79 -8.14 -8.66
CA ARG A 208 7.89 -7.20 -8.47
C ARG A 208 8.95 -7.76 -7.53
N GLU A 209 8.53 -8.33 -6.40
CA GLU A 209 9.41 -8.97 -5.42
C GLU A 209 10.36 -9.97 -6.09
N ARG A 210 9.81 -10.94 -6.83
CA ARG A 210 10.59 -11.95 -7.55
C ARG A 210 11.52 -11.37 -8.60
N ILE A 211 11.11 -10.28 -9.27
CA ILE A 211 11.94 -9.60 -10.27
C ILE A 211 13.10 -8.86 -9.57
N GLU A 212 12.82 -8.23 -8.43
CA GLU A 212 13.82 -7.46 -7.67
C GLU A 212 14.88 -8.37 -7.07
N GLU A 213 14.47 -9.49 -6.46
CA GLU A 213 15.38 -10.53 -5.93
C GLU A 213 16.27 -11.10 -7.05
N LEU A 214 15.66 -11.54 -8.16
CA LEU A 214 16.42 -12.13 -9.28
C LEU A 214 17.33 -11.10 -9.96
N ALA A 215 16.91 -9.83 -10.05
CA ALA A 215 17.75 -8.76 -10.60
C ALA A 215 18.95 -8.49 -9.70
N GLU A 216 18.79 -8.50 -8.38
CA GLU A 216 19.88 -8.35 -7.43
C GLU A 216 20.89 -9.50 -7.53
N GLU A 217 20.41 -10.74 -7.60
CA GLU A 217 21.24 -11.93 -7.81
C GLU A 217 22.08 -11.85 -9.11
N GLN A 218 21.49 -11.31 -10.18
CA GLN A 218 22.16 -11.10 -11.46
C GLN A 218 23.04 -9.84 -11.50
N GLY A 219 23.10 -9.08 -10.41
CA GLY A 219 23.88 -7.85 -10.34
C GLY A 219 23.28 -6.69 -11.15
N VAL A 220 21.99 -6.72 -11.46
CA VAL A 220 21.29 -5.72 -12.28
C VAL A 220 20.61 -4.69 -11.38
N ARG A 221 20.81 -3.40 -11.69
CA ARG A 221 20.15 -2.31 -10.95
C ARG A 221 18.70 -2.15 -11.39
N VAL A 222 17.78 -2.10 -10.42
CA VAL A 222 16.38 -1.70 -10.63
C VAL A 222 16.23 -0.19 -10.42
N LEU A 223 15.75 0.54 -11.43
CA LEU A 223 15.62 2.01 -11.39
C LEU A 223 14.43 2.49 -10.55
N ASN A 224 13.42 1.65 -10.36
CA ASN A 224 12.22 1.94 -9.59
C ASN A 224 12.01 0.85 -8.52
N PRO A 225 12.86 0.79 -7.49
CA PRO A 225 12.80 -0.26 -6.47
C PRO A 225 11.61 -0.07 -5.54
N THR A 226 11.19 -1.17 -4.91
CA THR A 226 10.29 -1.19 -3.76
C THR A 226 11.08 -0.82 -2.51
N TYR A 227 10.51 0.02 -1.63
CA TYR A 227 11.10 0.36 -0.35
C TYR A 227 10.49 -0.54 0.74
N VAL A 228 11.34 -1.07 1.62
CA VAL A 228 10.95 -1.93 2.74
C VAL A 228 11.45 -1.33 4.04
N GLU A 229 10.69 -1.54 5.11
CA GLU A 229 11.09 -1.16 6.47
C GLU A 229 12.13 -2.16 6.97
N VAL A 230 13.27 -1.65 7.41
CA VAL A 230 14.39 -2.43 7.96
C VAL A 230 14.71 -1.86 9.34
N GLU A 231 14.94 -2.74 10.30
CA GLU A 231 15.37 -2.38 11.65
C GLU A 231 16.81 -1.87 11.62
N VAL A 232 17.06 -0.76 12.31
CA VAL A 232 18.38 -0.13 12.41
C VAL A 232 18.84 -0.25 13.85
N ASP A 233 19.86 -1.08 14.08
CA ASP A 233 20.59 -1.10 15.34
C ASP A 233 21.40 0.20 15.46
N GLN A 234 21.09 1.02 16.47
CA GLN A 234 21.87 2.23 16.81
C GLN A 234 23.14 1.92 17.61
#